data_AF-A0A367MC27-F1
#
_entry.id   AF-A0A367MC27-F1
#
_cell.length_a   1.000
_cell.length_b   1.000
_cell.length_c   1.000
_cell.angle_alpha   90.00
_cell.angle_beta   90.00
_cell.angle_gamma   90.00
#
_symmetry.space_group_name_H-M   'P 1'
#
loop_
_entity.id
_entity.type
_entity.pdbx_description
1 polymer ?
#
loop_
_entity_poly.entity_id
_entity_poly.type
_entity_poly.pdbx_seq_one_letter_code
_entity_poly.pdbx_strand_id
1 'polypeptide(L)'
;MKTRLSLSALALACATLAGCQNLPQGDLMQHGMMAVKAATLSDAEVRQVADQACAESDQQNRIAPANSKYGQRLDKIAKALGDQIDGVPVNYKVSLTEEVNAWAMANGCIRVYSGLMELMSDNEIEGVLGHE
;
A
#
# COMPACT_ATOMS: atom_id res chain seq x y z
N MET A 1 17.89 36.43 31.70
CA MET A 1 17.31 35.10 32.03
C MET A 1 18.38 34.04 31.76
N LYS A 2 18.87 33.37 32.80
CA LYS A 2 19.91 32.33 32.68
C LYS A 2 19.22 30.99 32.45
N THR A 3 19.42 30.40 31.27
CA THR A 3 18.90 29.08 30.88
C THR A 3 19.49 28.01 31.79
N ARG A 4 18.71 27.57 32.79
CA ARG A 4 18.99 26.33 33.53
C ARG A 4 18.59 25.18 32.62
N LEU A 5 19.46 24.82 31.67
CA LEU A 5 19.33 23.60 30.89
C LEU A 5 19.52 22.43 31.87
N SER A 6 18.42 21.85 32.33
CA SER A 6 18.41 20.79 33.35
C SER A 6 19.28 19.61 32.92
N LEU A 7 20.29 19.28 33.73
CA LEU A 7 21.22 18.14 33.52
C LEU A 7 20.49 16.81 33.21
N SER A 8 19.23 16.68 33.64
CA SER A 8 18.37 15.53 33.37
C SER A 8 18.07 15.31 31.88
N ALA A 9 18.02 16.37 31.06
CA ALA A 9 17.78 16.25 29.61
C ALA A 9 19.01 15.72 28.86
N LEU A 10 20.22 16.02 29.36
CA LEU A 10 21.48 15.57 28.76
C LEU A 10 21.75 14.08 29.09
N ALA A 11 21.39 13.65 30.30
CA ALA A 11 21.52 12.24 30.71
C ALA A 11 20.59 11.30 29.92
N LEU A 12 19.38 11.74 29.58
CA LEU A 12 18.44 10.96 28.78
C LEU A 12 18.90 10.83 27.31
N ALA A 13 19.51 11.88 26.76
CA ALA A 13 20.11 11.85 25.42
C ALA A 13 21.35 10.93 25.34
N CYS A 14 22.18 10.88 26.39
CA CYS A 14 23.32 9.96 26.43
C CYS A 14 22.91 8.48 26.55
N ALA A 15 21.80 8.19 27.26
CA ALA A 15 21.28 6.82 27.40
C ALA A 15 20.73 6.26 26.07
N THR A 16 20.23 7.10 25.17
CA THR A 16 19.78 6.68 23.83
C THR A 16 20.92 6.40 22.85
N LEU A 17 22.12 6.95 23.07
CA LEU A 17 23.28 6.71 22.20
C LEU A 17 24.03 5.40 22.52
N ALA A 18 23.89 4.86 23.74
CA ALA A 18 24.54 3.60 24.11
C ALA A 18 23.97 2.36 23.38
N GLY A 19 22.78 2.46 22.78
CA GLY A 19 22.17 1.40 21.96
C GLY A 19 22.68 1.33 20.51
N CYS A 20 23.51 2.28 20.07
CA CYS A 20 23.99 2.38 18.67
C CYS A 20 25.38 1.77 18.44
N GLN A 21 25.85 0.83 19.28
CA GLN A 21 27.23 0.33 19.18
C GLN A 21 27.50 -0.54 17.93
N ASN A 22 26.46 -1.05 17.25
CA ASN A 22 26.60 -2.01 16.15
C ASN A 22 25.81 -1.65 14.87
N LEU A 23 25.34 -0.42 14.74
CA LEU A 23 24.72 0.06 13.49
C LEU A 23 25.82 0.64 12.59
N PRO A 24 26.02 0.12 11.37
CA PRO A 24 26.87 0.79 10.39
C PRO A 24 26.42 2.25 10.26
N GLN A 25 27.32 3.23 10.44
CA GLN A 25 26.95 4.65 10.42
C GLN A 25 26.25 5.09 9.13
N GLY A 26 26.52 4.40 8.01
CA GLY A 26 25.79 4.57 6.75
C GLY A 26 24.32 4.15 6.84
N ASP A 27 24.04 3.03 7.52
CA ASP A 27 22.69 2.50 7.70
C ASP A 27 21.87 3.41 8.62
N LEU A 28 22.43 3.92 9.71
CA LEU A 28 21.70 4.84 10.60
C LEU A 28 21.31 6.13 9.88
N MET A 29 22.18 6.70 9.05
CA MET A 29 21.86 7.89 8.27
C MET A 29 20.79 7.60 7.21
N GLN A 30 20.92 6.49 6.47
CA GLN A 30 19.92 6.06 5.50
C GLN A 30 18.57 5.78 6.14
N HIS A 31 18.52 5.03 7.24
CA HIS A 31 17.30 4.77 7.99
C HIS A 31 16.70 6.03 8.60
N GLY A 32 17.53 6.95 9.10
CA GLY A 32 17.09 8.27 9.57
C GLY A 32 16.43 9.09 8.46
N MET A 33 17.02 9.12 7.26
CA MET A 33 16.43 9.79 6.10
C MET A 33 15.13 9.12 5.65
N MET A 34 15.06 7.79 5.66
CA MET A 34 13.82 7.07 5.33
C MET A 34 12.71 7.34 6.35
N ALA A 35 13.05 7.43 7.64
CA ALA A 35 12.09 7.78 8.69
C ALA A 35 11.57 9.21 8.51
N VAL A 36 12.45 10.17 8.21
CA VAL A 36 12.03 11.55 7.91
C VAL A 36 11.14 11.55 6.66
N LYS A 37 11.56 10.89 5.57
CA LYS A 37 10.78 10.82 4.33
C LYS A 37 9.40 10.23 4.59
N ALA A 38 9.31 9.11 5.30
CA ALA A 38 8.04 8.48 5.66
C ALA A 38 7.14 9.41 6.48
N ALA A 39 7.72 10.17 7.42
CA ALA A 39 6.98 11.14 8.23
C ALA A 39 6.52 12.37 7.42
N THR A 40 7.11 12.64 6.26
CA THR A 40 6.82 13.80 5.42
C THR A 40 6.20 13.45 4.06
N LEU A 41 5.82 12.18 3.83
CA LEU A 41 5.22 11.76 2.56
C LEU A 41 3.90 12.51 2.33
N SER A 42 3.77 13.12 1.16
CA SER A 42 2.53 13.72 0.70
C SER A 42 1.65 12.71 -0.03
N ASP A 43 0.33 12.95 -0.08
CA ASP A 43 -0.60 12.12 -0.85
C ASP A 43 -0.19 11.99 -2.32
N ALA A 44 0.40 13.03 -2.90
CA ALA A 44 0.88 13.01 -4.27
C ALA A 44 2.06 12.03 -4.45
N GLU A 45 3.01 12.01 -3.51
CA GLU A 45 4.13 11.06 -3.53
C GLU A 45 3.65 9.62 -3.30
N VAL A 46 2.69 9.41 -2.39
CA VAL A 46 2.10 8.09 -2.16
C VAL A 46 1.39 7.58 -3.40
N ARG A 47 0.62 8.44 -4.09
CA ARG A 47 -0.01 8.09 -5.38
C ARG A 47 1.01 7.76 -6.45
N GLN A 48 2.11 8.51 -6.55
CA GLN A 48 3.17 8.22 -7.51
C GLN A 48 3.82 6.84 -7.27
N VAL A 49 4.05 6.49 -6.01
CA VAL A 49 4.55 5.15 -5.65
C VAL A 49 3.52 4.07 -5.99
N ALA A 50 2.24 4.33 -5.71
CA ALA A 50 1.15 3.45 -6.08
C ALA A 50 1.07 3.22 -7.61
N ASP A 51 1.21 4.26 -8.42
CA ASP A 51 1.22 4.15 -9.88
C ASP A 51 2.28 3.17 -10.38
N GLN A 52 3.51 3.30 -9.84
CA GLN A 52 4.61 2.41 -10.20
C GLN A 52 4.34 0.97 -9.74
N ALA A 53 3.87 0.78 -8.50
CA ALA A 53 3.58 -0.54 -7.95
C ALA A 53 2.47 -1.27 -8.74
N CYS A 54 1.39 -0.56 -9.09
CA CYS A 54 0.30 -1.13 -9.88
C CYS A 54 0.77 -1.49 -11.29
N ALA A 55 1.60 -0.65 -11.93
CA ALA A 55 2.13 -0.92 -13.26
C ALA A 55 3.09 -2.14 -13.26
N GLU A 56 3.97 -2.24 -12.27
CA GLU A 56 4.89 -3.36 -12.13
C GLU A 56 4.13 -4.67 -11.88
N SER A 57 3.16 -4.65 -10.97
CA SER A 57 2.33 -5.83 -10.70
C SER A 57 1.52 -6.26 -11.92
N ASP A 58 0.94 -5.31 -12.67
CA ASP A 58 0.21 -5.59 -13.90
C ASP A 58 1.12 -6.17 -15.00
N GLN A 59 2.42 -5.85 -14.99
CA GLN A 59 3.40 -6.41 -15.93
C GLN A 59 3.83 -7.83 -15.54
N GLN A 60 3.97 -8.09 -14.24
CA GLN A 60 4.38 -9.39 -13.71
C GLN A 60 3.22 -10.41 -13.74
N ASN A 61 1.98 -9.94 -13.72
CA ASN A 61 0.79 -10.78 -13.75
C ASN A 61 0.13 -10.80 -15.13
N ARG A 62 -0.49 -11.94 -15.47
CA ARG A 62 -1.36 -12.01 -16.64
C ARG A 62 -2.73 -11.43 -16.28
N ILE A 63 -3.02 -10.21 -16.73
CA ILE A 63 -4.32 -9.58 -16.51
C ILE A 63 -5.41 -10.25 -17.35
N ALA A 64 -6.57 -10.52 -16.73
CA ALA A 64 -7.71 -11.08 -17.42
C ALA A 64 -8.29 -10.09 -18.43
N PRO A 65 -8.57 -10.49 -19.68
CA PRO A 65 -9.28 -9.65 -20.63
C PRO A 65 -10.67 -9.26 -20.11
N ALA A 66 -11.14 -8.07 -20.45
CA ALA A 66 -12.45 -7.56 -19.99
C ALA A 66 -13.63 -8.47 -20.39
N ASN A 67 -13.54 -9.16 -21.53
CA ASN A 67 -14.55 -10.10 -22.02
C ASN A 67 -14.40 -11.53 -21.48
N SER A 68 -13.44 -11.79 -20.59
CA SER A 68 -13.29 -13.10 -19.95
C SER A 68 -14.35 -13.33 -18.87
N LYS A 69 -14.54 -14.60 -18.45
CA LYS A 69 -15.39 -14.98 -17.29
C LYS A 69 -15.10 -14.09 -16.09
N TYR A 70 -13.82 -13.92 -15.74
CA TYR A 70 -13.40 -13.13 -14.58
C TYR A 70 -13.57 -11.63 -14.79
N GLY A 71 -13.24 -11.10 -15.97
CA GLY A 71 -13.39 -9.68 -16.28
C GLY A 71 -14.85 -9.21 -16.20
N GLN A 72 -15.76 -9.97 -16.81
CA GLN A 72 -17.20 -9.69 -16.75
C GLN A 72 -17.76 -9.82 -15.34
N ARG A 73 -17.28 -10.81 -14.58
CA ARG A 73 -17.68 -11.02 -13.20
C ARG A 73 -17.22 -9.87 -12.30
N LEU A 74 -15.98 -9.41 -12.45
CA LEU A 74 -15.47 -8.25 -11.72
C LEU A 74 -16.23 -6.99 -12.10
N ASP A 75 -16.56 -6.76 -13.37
CA ASP A 75 -17.37 -5.61 -13.80
C ASP A 75 -18.75 -5.58 -13.13
N LYS A 76 -19.38 -6.74 -12.93
CA LYS A 76 -20.63 -6.84 -12.16
C LYS A 76 -20.44 -6.44 -10.69
N ILE A 77 -19.39 -6.94 -10.04
CA ILE A 77 -19.11 -6.67 -8.62
C ILE A 77 -18.72 -5.19 -8.42
N ALA A 78 -17.84 -4.66 -9.27
CA ALA A 78 -17.37 -3.28 -9.21
C ALA A 78 -18.52 -2.25 -9.33
N LYS A 79 -19.59 -2.56 -10.08
CA LYS A 79 -20.78 -1.69 -10.15
C LYS A 79 -21.48 -1.50 -8.81
N ALA A 80 -21.39 -2.49 -7.91
CA ALA A 80 -21.95 -2.36 -6.57
C ALA A 80 -21.08 -1.48 -5.66
N LEU A 81 -19.76 -1.51 -5.87
CA LEU A 81 -18.77 -0.77 -5.07
C LEU A 81 -18.58 0.69 -5.52
N GLY A 82 -18.82 0.98 -6.80
CA GLY A 82 -18.68 2.31 -7.39
C GLY A 82 -17.36 2.50 -8.14
N ASP A 83 -17.18 3.70 -8.69
CA ASP A 83 -16.05 4.06 -9.55
C ASP A 83 -15.17 5.18 -8.97
N GLN A 84 -15.47 5.65 -7.75
CA GLN A 84 -14.67 6.64 -7.02
C GLN A 84 -14.66 6.37 -5.51
N ILE A 85 -13.49 6.55 -4.90
CA ILE A 85 -13.30 6.55 -3.44
C ILE A 85 -12.60 7.86 -3.06
N ASP A 86 -13.24 8.68 -2.23
CA ASP A 86 -12.73 10.00 -1.80
C ASP A 86 -12.24 10.91 -2.95
N GLY A 87 -12.94 10.87 -4.08
CA GLY A 87 -12.61 11.64 -5.29
C GLY A 87 -11.44 11.08 -6.11
N VAL A 88 -10.92 9.90 -5.74
CA VAL A 88 -9.95 9.14 -6.53
C VAL A 88 -10.70 8.12 -7.38
N PRO A 89 -10.59 8.17 -8.72
CA PRO A 89 -11.17 7.16 -9.60
C PRO A 89 -10.56 5.79 -9.34
N VAL A 90 -11.38 4.76 -9.19
CA VAL A 90 -10.90 3.39 -8.99
C VAL A 90 -10.80 2.61 -10.29
N ASN A 91 -9.82 1.70 -10.33
CA ASN A 91 -9.53 0.85 -11.47
C ASN A 91 -9.40 -0.60 -11.01
N TYR A 92 -10.42 -1.40 -11.32
CA TYR A 92 -10.48 -2.82 -11.00
C TYR A 92 -9.86 -3.67 -12.12
N LYS A 93 -8.97 -4.60 -11.77
CA LYS A 93 -8.48 -5.65 -12.69
C LYS A 93 -8.38 -7.00 -12.00
N VAL A 94 -8.45 -8.07 -12.79
CA VAL A 94 -8.20 -9.43 -12.33
C VAL A 94 -6.81 -9.89 -12.76
N SER A 95 -5.99 -10.34 -11.82
CA SER A 95 -4.76 -11.07 -12.12
C SER A 95 -5.06 -12.56 -12.20
N LEU A 96 -4.68 -13.21 -13.31
CA LEU A 96 -4.90 -14.63 -13.53
C LEU A 96 -3.81 -15.46 -12.84
N THR A 97 -4.08 -15.82 -11.59
CA THR A 97 -3.24 -16.67 -10.72
C THR A 97 -4.14 -17.55 -9.84
N GLU A 98 -3.60 -18.67 -9.36
CA GLU A 98 -4.27 -19.58 -8.42
C GLU A 98 -4.21 -19.06 -6.98
N GLU A 99 -3.38 -18.05 -6.70
CA GLU A 99 -3.29 -17.43 -5.39
C GLU A 99 -4.60 -16.75 -4.97
N VAL A 100 -4.84 -16.77 -3.67
CA VAL A 100 -6.04 -16.24 -3.04
C VAL A 100 -5.69 -14.89 -2.42
N ASN A 101 -5.90 -13.82 -3.18
CA ASN A 101 -5.58 -12.47 -2.72
C ASN A 101 -6.42 -11.39 -3.42
N ALA A 102 -6.50 -10.23 -2.78
CA ALA A 102 -6.93 -8.96 -3.35
C ALA A 102 -6.14 -7.82 -2.68
N TRP A 103 -6.05 -6.66 -3.33
CA TRP A 103 -5.38 -5.49 -2.75
C TRP A 103 -5.80 -4.20 -3.44
N ALA A 104 -5.71 -3.09 -2.72
CA ALA A 104 -5.90 -1.73 -3.23
C ALA A 104 -4.70 -0.82 -2.94
N MET A 105 -4.56 0.25 -3.73
CA MET A 105 -3.52 1.28 -3.54
C MET A 105 -4.11 2.69 -3.63
N ALA A 106 -3.38 3.68 -3.10
CA ALA A 106 -3.81 5.07 -2.97
C ALA A 106 -4.13 5.80 -4.29
N ASN A 107 -3.71 5.25 -5.44
CA ASN A 107 -4.08 5.76 -6.77
C ASN A 107 -5.41 5.20 -7.29
N GLY A 108 -6.13 4.41 -6.48
CA GLY A 108 -7.39 3.78 -6.84
C GLY A 108 -7.24 2.46 -7.60
N CYS A 109 -6.03 1.93 -7.77
CA CYS A 109 -5.89 0.62 -8.38
C CYS A 109 -6.35 -0.47 -7.40
N ILE A 110 -7.26 -1.33 -7.84
CA ILE A 110 -7.78 -2.45 -7.07
C ILE A 110 -7.55 -3.72 -7.90
N ARG A 111 -6.96 -4.74 -7.29
CA ARG A 111 -6.63 -6.01 -7.94
C ARG A 111 -7.23 -7.16 -7.17
N VAL A 112 -7.83 -8.07 -7.90
CA VAL A 112 -8.34 -9.33 -7.36
C VAL A 112 -7.73 -10.49 -8.11
N TYR A 113 -7.39 -11.56 -7.41
CA TYR A 113 -6.78 -12.73 -8.04
C TYR A 113 -7.85 -13.75 -8.43
N SER A 114 -7.70 -14.40 -9.59
CA SER A 114 -8.67 -15.40 -10.03
C SER A 114 -8.83 -16.56 -9.05
N GLY A 115 -7.79 -16.92 -8.29
CA GLY A 115 -7.87 -17.94 -7.24
C GLY A 115 -8.87 -17.57 -6.13
N LEU A 116 -8.87 -16.31 -5.68
CA LEU A 116 -9.91 -15.81 -4.76
C LEU A 116 -11.29 -15.91 -5.41
N MET A 117 -11.39 -15.51 -6.68
CA MET A 117 -12.67 -15.53 -7.39
C MET A 117 -13.21 -16.96 -7.54
N GLU A 118 -12.39 -17.98 -7.78
CA GLU A 118 -12.87 -19.35 -7.89
C GLU A 118 -13.38 -19.93 -6.55
N LEU A 119 -12.92 -19.40 -5.41
CA LEU A 119 -13.32 -19.88 -4.08
C LEU A 119 -14.58 -19.21 -3.53
N MET A 120 -14.85 -17.97 -3.92
CA MET A 120 -15.87 -17.13 -3.30
C MET A 120 -17.02 -16.80 -4.26
N SER A 121 -18.20 -16.56 -3.70
CA SER A 121 -19.36 -15.99 -4.40
C SER A 121 -19.17 -14.50 -4.72
N ASP A 122 -20.03 -13.92 -5.56
CA ASP A 122 -19.95 -12.49 -5.91
C ASP A 122 -20.06 -11.59 -4.67
N ASN A 123 -20.97 -11.91 -3.75
CA ASN A 123 -21.20 -11.11 -2.53
C ASN A 123 -20.01 -11.21 -1.56
N GLU A 124 -19.35 -12.36 -1.48
CA GLU A 124 -18.15 -12.53 -0.65
C GLU A 124 -16.97 -11.75 -1.24
N ILE A 125 -16.79 -11.80 -2.56
CA ILE A 125 -15.76 -10.99 -3.24
C ILE A 125 -16.07 -9.50 -3.09
N GLU A 126 -17.33 -9.08 -3.20
CA GLU A 126 -17.73 -7.70 -2.93
C GLU A 126 -17.34 -7.27 -1.51
N GLY A 127 -17.55 -8.13 -0.51
CA GLY A 127 -17.12 -7.89 0.86
C GLY A 127 -15.60 -7.74 1.01
N VAL A 128 -14.82 -8.57 0.31
CA VAL A 128 -13.35 -8.45 0.28
C VAL A 128 -12.93 -7.15 -0.41
N LEU A 129 -13.48 -6.84 -1.58
CA LEU A 129 -13.12 -5.63 -2.33
C LEU A 129 -13.66 -4.34 -1.71
N GLY A 130 -14.65 -4.42 -0.82
CA GLY A 130 -15.05 -3.29 0.02
C GLY A 130 -14.23 -3.14 1.30
N HIS A 131 -13.44 -4.15 1.68
CA HIS A 131 -12.43 -4.06 2.73
C HIS A 131 -11.14 -3.41 2.20
N GLU A 132 -10.74 -3.76 0.98
CA GLU A 132 -9.64 -3.12 0.24
C GLU A 132 -9.95 -1.65 -0.08
#